data_AF-A0A447N0P9-F1
#
_entry.id   AF-A0A447N0P9-F1
#
_cell.length_a   1.000
_cell.length_b   1.000
_cell.length_c   1.000
_cell.angle_alpha   90.00
_cell.angle_beta   90.00
_cell.angle_gamma   90.00
#
_symmetry.space_group_name_H-M   'P 1'
#
loop_
_entity.id
_entity.type
_entity.pdbx_description
1 polymer ?
#
loop_
_entity_poly.entity_id
_entity_poly.type
_entity_poly.pdbx_seq_one_letter_code
_entity_poly.pdbx_strand_id
1 'polypeptide(L)' 'MSIRIAIGERYVVTSDRFQFILQEKKTAETGRNAGKEWLDVVGYYPKLNQLVSGLIHHDI' A
#
# COMPACT_ATOMS: atom_id res chain seq x y z
N MET A 1 15.65 3.52 -5.60
CA MET A 1 15.60 3.86 -4.15
C MET A 1 14.40 3.09 -3.60
N SER A 2 14.58 2.31 -2.52
CA SER A 2 13.46 1.52 -1.95
C SER A 2 12.96 2.23 -0.69
N ILE A 3 11.84 2.94 -0.82
CA ILE A 3 11.10 3.47 0.32
C ILE A 3 10.11 2.41 0.77
N ARG A 4 9.95 2.24 2.09
CA ARG A 4 8.88 1.45 2.69
C ARG A 4 8.39 2.16 3.96
N ILE A 5 7.24 2.81 3.86
CA ILE A 5 6.63 3.59 4.94
C ILE A 5 5.33 2.91 5.32
N ALA A 6 5.21 2.45 6.57
CA ALA A 6 3.93 1.99 7.09
C ALA A 6 3.03 3.19 7.40
N ILE A 7 1.77 3.12 7.00
CA ILE A 7 0.75 4.13 7.30
C ILE A 7 -0.34 3.44 8.13
N GLY A 8 -0.36 3.78 9.41
CA GLY A 8 -1.16 3.06 10.41
C GLY A 8 -0.84 1.56 10.41
N GLU A 9 -1.86 0.75 10.70
CA GLU A 9 -1.72 -0.70 10.76
C GLU A 9 -1.94 -1.37 9.40
N ARG A 10 -2.82 -0.80 8.56
CA ARG A 10 -3.36 -1.44 7.37
C ARG A 10 -2.63 -1.10 6.08
N TYR A 11 -1.92 0.03 5.99
CA TYR A 11 -1.34 0.46 4.70
C TYR A 11 0.18 0.51 4.74
N VAL A 12 0.79 0.36 3.56
CA VAL A 12 2.20 0.59 3.34
C VAL A 12 2.39 1.31 2.02
N VAL A 13 3.25 2.31 2.00
CA VAL A 13 3.75 2.93 0.78
C VAL A 13 5.11 2.37 0.47
N THR A 14 5.27 1.82 -0.72
CA THR A 14 6.56 1.47 -1.29
C THR A 14 6.89 2.34 -2.50
N SER A 15 8.11 2.24 -3.03
CA SER A 15 8.49 2.91 -4.27
C SER A 15 9.35 2.02 -5.14
N ASP A 16 9.12 2.11 -6.45
CA ASP A 16 10.05 1.60 -7.46
C ASP A 16 10.83 2.77 -8.12
N ARG A 17 11.43 2.55 -9.29
CA ARG A 17 12.18 3.59 -10.02
C ARG A 17 11.27 4.68 -10.61
N PHE A 18 9.99 4.39 -10.82
CA PHE A 18 9.06 5.20 -11.60
C PHE A 18 7.96 5.83 -10.76
N GLN A 19 7.57 5.20 -9.65
CA GLN A 19 6.37 5.59 -8.91
C GLN A 19 6.39 5.16 -7.44
N PHE A 20 5.51 5.80 -6.67
CA PHE A 20 5.06 5.33 -5.37
C PHE A 20 3.91 4.34 -5.54
N ILE A 21 3.86 3.35 -4.67
CA ILE A 21 2.86 2.29 -4.68
C ILE A 21 2.20 2.28 -3.31
N LEU A 22 0.90 2.59 -3.25
CA LEU A 22 0.09 2.43 -2.05
C LEU A 22 -0.47 1.02 -2.01
N GLN A 23 -0.26 0.31 -0.92
CA GLN A 23 -0.68 -1.08 -0.75
C GLN A 23 -1.39 -1.26 0.59
N GLU A 24 -2.39 -2.12 0.62
CA GLU A 24 -3.10 -2.56 1.82
C GLU A 24 -2.56 -3.92 2.28
N LYS A 25 -2.34 -4.08 3.58
CA LYS A 25 -2.06 -5.37 4.21
C LYS A 25 -3.37 -6.13 4.35
N LYS A 26 -3.47 -7.24 3.64
CA LYS A 26 -4.60 -8.16 3.75
C LYS A 26 -4.16 -9.46 4.39
N THR A 27 -5.03 -10.04 5.20
CA THR A 27 -4.83 -11.36 5.80
C THR A 27 -5.89 -12.30 5.24
N ALA A 28 -5.49 -13.50 4.84
CA ALA A 28 -6.46 -14.49 4.41
C ALA A 28 -7.20 -14.99 5.64
N GLU A 29 -8.51 -14.84 5.64
CA GLU A 29 -9.34 -15.26 6.77
C GLU A 29 -9.67 -16.75 6.71
N THR A 30 -9.70 -17.34 5.51
CA THR A 30 -10.17 -18.71 5.29
C THR A 30 -9.37 -19.47 4.22
N GLY A 31 -9.54 -20.80 4.18
CA GLY A 31 -8.91 -21.67 3.19
C GLY A 31 -7.45 -22.03 3.52
N ARG A 32 -6.75 -22.65 2.56
CA ARG A 32 -5.39 -23.19 2.72
C ARG A 32 -4.34 -22.12 3.07
N ASN A 33 -4.64 -20.85 2.84
CA ASN A 33 -3.75 -19.72 3.10
C ASN A 33 -4.20 -18.88 4.30
N ALA A 34 -5.19 -19.34 5.09
CA ALA A 34 -5.65 -18.61 6.27
C ALA A 34 -4.47 -18.22 7.18
N GLY A 35 -4.45 -16.97 7.64
CA GLY A 35 -3.39 -16.38 8.47
C GLY A 35 -2.17 -15.85 7.69
N LYS A 36 -2.09 -16.03 6.36
CA LYS A 36 -1.02 -15.41 5.57
C LYS A 36 -1.36 -13.96 5.25
N GLU A 37 -0.39 -13.08 5.44
CA GLU A 37 -0.43 -11.68 5.03
C GLU A 37 0.09 -11.51 3.60
N TRP A 38 -0.57 -10.65 2.81
CA TRP A 38 -0.04 -10.13 1.55
C TRP A 38 -0.34 -8.65 1.40
N LEU A 39 0.37 -8.02 0.47
CA LEU A 39 0.15 -6.64 0.11
C LEU A 39 -0.69 -6.58 -1.17
N ASP A 40 -1.87 -6.01 -1.09
CA ASP A 40 -2.75 -5.76 -2.23
C ASP A 40 -2.58 -4.31 -2.70
N VAL A 41 -2.47 -4.09 -4.00
CA VAL A 41 -2.17 -2.74 -4.53
C VAL A 41 -3.45 -1.92 -4.56
N VAL A 42 -3.41 -0.76 -3.91
CA VAL A 42 -4.50 0.24 -3.92
C VAL A 42 -4.31 1.21 -5.08
N GLY A 43 -3.08 1.67 -5.31
CA GLY A 43 -2.82 2.66 -6.34
C GLY A 43 -1.35 2.90 -6.64
N TYR A 44 -1.10 3.41 -7.84
CA TYR A 44 0.22 3.81 -8.33
C TYR A 44 0.25 5.32 -8.55
N TYR A 45 1.28 5.98 -8.03
CA TYR A 45 1.39 7.43 -8.03
C TYR A 45 2.77 7.86 -8.52
N PRO A 46 2.89 8.39 -9.76
CA PRO A 46 4.17 8.83 -10.31
C PRO A 46 4.86 9.96 -9.52
N LYS A 47 4.09 10.74 -8.75
CA LYS A 47 4.58 11.90 -7.98
C LYS A 47 4.06 11.87 -6.54
N LEU A 48 4.83 12.45 -5.63
CA LEU A 48 4.49 12.50 -4.20
C LEU A 48 3.17 13.24 -3.93
N ASN A 49 2.90 14.35 -4.62
CA ASN A 49 1.65 15.08 -4.44
C ASN A 49 0.42 14.25 -4.84
N GLN A 50 0.55 13.39 -5.86
CA GLN A 50 -0.53 12.48 -6.26
C GLN A 50 -0.74 11.37 -5.23
N LEU A 51 0.34 10.86 -4.63
CA LEU A 51 0.25 9.92 -3.49
C LEU A 51 -0.51 10.55 -2.33
N VAL A 52 -0.13 11.78 -1.93
CA VAL A 52 -0.81 12.49 -0.83
C VAL A 52 -2.29 12.71 -1.13
N SER A 53 -2.65 13.11 -2.35
CA SER A 53 -4.07 13.20 -2.74
C SER A 53 -4.78 11.86 -2.70
N GLY A 54 -4.09 10.76 -3.08
CA GLY A 54 -4.62 9.40 -2.99
C GLY A 54 -4.90 8.98 -1.55
N LEU A 55 -3.97 9.24 -0.64
CA LEU A 55 -4.15 8.96 0.79
C LEU A 55 -5.38 9.68 1.36
N ILE A 56 -5.50 10.98 1.08
CA ILE A 56 -6.67 11.77 1.51
C ILE A 56 -7.97 11.23 0.91
N HIS A 57 -7.97 10.84 -0.37
CA HIS A 57 -9.17 10.32 -1.04
C HIS A 57 -9.65 8.98 -0.48
N HIS A 58 -8.72 8.18 0.06
CA HIS A 58 -9.02 6.91 0.71
C HIS A 58 -9.26 7.05 2.23
N ASP A 59 -9.27 8.29 2.76
CA ASP A 59 -9.36 8.59 4.19
C ASP A 59 -8.30 7.84 5.04
N ILE A 60 -7.06 7.78 4.53
CA ILE A 60 -5.89 7.13 5.16
C ILE A 60 -5.02 8.13 5.92
#